data_AF-A0A7K1FHN4-F1
#
_entry.id   AF-A0A7K1FHN4-F1
#
_cell.length_a   1.000
_cell.length_b   1.000
_cell.length_c   1.000
_cell.angle_alpha   90.00
_cell.angle_beta   90.00
_cell.angle_gamma   90.00
#
_symmetry.space_group_name_H-M   'P 1'
#
loop_
_entity.id
_entity.type
_entity.pdbx_description
1 polymer ?
#
loop_
_entity_poly.entity_id
_entity_poly.type
_entity_poly.pdbx_seq_one_letter_code
_entity_poly.pdbx_strand_id
1 'polypeptide(L)'
;MASGKKSRNSRPAPVVSRRQGLPWLTIGAVVAVVALIGAIFVVVYSRNSENSAAADRLAPWVPSEENKDPSVNIPGIYVGASVEENGVITFPKYKAALHVESTERVAYDRYPAVGGPHDGVWAACNGVIYTQAVREENMVHPLEHGAIWIAYNPDTIADGDLAILEGLVRNQTFMVLSPYPTLDQPISLQSWGHQLKLQSASDERIQEFITALKQNQYVYPEIGATCDQPSFDTENPPPFVPGAPGADAIPLDGSGLTSDTSEVMTDDTASGSETASGTGSATSSEVSGSGTSSESAETSGSTESAVSTSGSVLGTSASQ
;
A
#
# COMPACT_ATOMS: atom_id res chain seq x y z
N MET A 1 -38.52 29.17 109.78
CA MET A 1 -37.22 29.46 109.14
C MET A 1 -37.27 28.95 107.70
N ALA A 2 -36.77 29.77 106.77
CA ALA A 2 -36.90 29.76 105.29
C ALA A 2 -36.78 28.40 104.57
N SER A 3 -37.58 28.07 103.56
CA SER A 3 -37.64 28.59 102.16
C SER A 3 -36.31 28.51 101.40
N GLY A 4 -36.29 27.72 100.32
CA GLY A 4 -35.13 27.57 99.43
C GLY A 4 -35.43 26.71 98.19
N LYS A 5 -36.37 27.16 97.36
CA LYS A 5 -36.70 26.59 96.04
C LYS A 5 -35.59 26.97 95.04
N LYS A 6 -34.92 26.01 94.40
CA LYS A 6 -34.08 26.27 93.20
C LYS A 6 -34.68 25.57 91.98
N SER A 7 -35.45 26.35 91.23
CA SER A 7 -35.83 26.07 89.84
C SER A 7 -34.58 26.19 88.96
N ARG A 8 -34.26 25.15 88.18
CA ARG A 8 -33.34 25.23 87.04
C ARG A 8 -34.18 25.40 85.78
N ASN A 9 -34.26 26.64 85.29
CA ASN A 9 -34.71 26.94 83.93
C ASN A 9 -33.66 26.41 82.94
N SER A 10 -34.01 25.40 82.16
CA SER A 10 -33.32 25.06 80.91
C SER A 10 -33.89 25.92 79.79
N ARG A 11 -33.06 26.75 79.16
CA ARG A 11 -33.42 27.61 78.02
C ARG A 11 -33.63 26.71 76.78
N PRO A 12 -34.61 26.99 75.91
CA PRO A 12 -34.72 26.26 74.64
C PRO A 12 -33.52 26.60 73.76
N ALA A 13 -32.95 25.58 73.10
CA ALA A 13 -31.89 25.76 72.12
C ALA A 13 -32.41 26.61 70.94
N PRO A 14 -31.59 27.52 70.37
CA PRO A 14 -32.02 28.30 69.21
C PRO A 14 -32.14 27.35 68.02
N VAL A 15 -33.37 27.17 67.52
CA VAL A 15 -33.60 26.57 66.21
C VAL A 15 -33.12 27.57 65.16
N VAL A 16 -31.84 27.48 64.79
CA VAL A 16 -31.33 28.20 63.62
C VAL A 16 -31.90 27.51 62.39
N SER A 17 -33.05 28.00 61.92
CA SER A 17 -33.56 27.73 60.59
C SER A 17 -32.60 28.35 59.57
N ARG A 18 -31.52 27.64 59.27
CA ARG A 18 -30.65 28.00 58.15
C ARG A 18 -31.44 27.65 56.89
N ARG A 19 -32.18 28.62 56.34
CA ARG A 19 -32.68 28.53 54.96
C ARG A 19 -31.46 28.47 54.05
N GLN A 20 -30.95 27.27 53.80
CA GLN A 20 -29.97 27.06 52.73
C GLN A 20 -30.71 27.37 51.43
N GLY A 21 -30.50 28.57 50.89
CA GLY A 21 -30.98 28.90 49.55
C GLY A 21 -30.44 27.86 48.56
N LEU A 22 -31.21 27.55 47.52
CA LEU A 22 -30.78 26.61 46.49
C LEU A 22 -29.36 26.97 46.02
N PRO A 23 -28.43 26.00 45.94
CA PRO A 23 -27.06 26.26 45.53
C PRO A 23 -27.00 26.49 44.02
N TRP A 24 -27.40 27.69 43.58
CA TRP A 24 -27.49 28.06 42.16
C TRP A 24 -26.20 27.83 41.39
N LEU A 25 -25.04 27.96 42.03
CA LEU A 25 -23.75 27.64 41.42
C LEU A 25 -23.58 26.16 41.09
N THR A 26 -24.00 25.25 41.99
CA THR A 26 -23.91 23.81 41.71
C THR A 26 -24.93 23.40 40.67
N ILE A 27 -26.13 24.00 40.69
CA ILE A 27 -27.17 23.77 39.68
C ILE A 27 -26.66 24.25 38.31
N GLY A 28 -26.10 25.45 38.24
CA GLY A 28 -25.50 25.98 37.01
C GLY A 28 -24.36 25.11 36.49
N ALA A 29 -23.48 24.62 37.37
CA ALA A 29 -22.41 23.70 36.99
C ALA A 29 -22.95 22.37 36.45
N VAL A 30 -23.97 21.79 37.08
CA VAL A 30 -24.60 20.54 36.61
C VAL A 30 -25.26 20.75 35.24
N VAL A 31 -25.98 21.85 35.04
CA VAL A 31 -26.59 22.17 33.73
C VAL A 31 -25.52 22.33 32.65
N ALA A 32 -24.40 23.00 32.96
CA ALA A 32 -23.30 23.14 32.01
C ALA A 32 -22.67 21.79 31.64
N VAL A 33 -22.47 20.89 32.61
CA VAL A 33 -21.95 19.54 32.36
C VAL A 33 -22.93 18.72 31.51
N VAL A 34 -24.23 18.76 31.82
CA VAL A 34 -25.26 18.05 31.03
C VAL A 34 -25.32 18.59 29.61
N ALA A 35 -25.23 19.91 29.42
CA ALA A 35 -25.18 20.52 28.10
C ALA A 35 -23.93 20.08 27.31
N LEU A 36 -22.76 20.03 27.96
CA LEU A 36 -21.53 19.54 27.34
C LEU A 36 -21.63 18.06 26.95
N ILE A 37 -22.16 17.21 27.83
CA ILE A 37 -22.39 15.78 27.53
C ILE A 37 -23.36 15.64 26.35
N GLY A 38 -24.45 16.40 26.33
CA GLY A 38 -25.39 16.41 25.21
C GLY A 38 -24.72 16.82 23.89
N ALA A 39 -23.87 17.85 23.90
CA ALA A 39 -23.12 18.29 22.72
C ALA A 39 -22.13 17.22 22.24
N ILE A 40 -21.37 16.60 23.14
CA ILE A 40 -20.47 15.49 22.81
C ILE A 40 -21.26 14.32 22.22
N PHE A 41 -22.39 13.95 22.84
CA PHE A 41 -23.24 12.87 22.36
C PHE A 41 -23.74 13.14 20.93
N VAL A 42 -24.19 14.36 20.63
CA VAL A 42 -24.63 14.75 19.28
C VAL A 42 -23.48 14.61 18.27
N VAL A 43 -22.28 15.10 18.60
CA VAL A 43 -21.11 14.99 17.71
C VAL A 43 -20.71 13.54 17.47
N VAL A 44 -20.66 12.73 18.53
CA VAL A 44 -20.31 11.30 18.44
C VAL A 44 -21.36 10.54 17.66
N TYR A 45 -22.65 10.77 17.92
CA TYR A 45 -23.73 10.12 17.20
C TYR A 45 -23.74 10.49 15.71
N SER A 46 -23.58 11.78 15.37
CA SER A 46 -23.50 12.25 13.98
C SER A 46 -22.34 11.58 13.26
N ARG A 47 -21.12 11.65 13.82
CA ARG A 47 -19.94 11.02 13.24
C ARG A 47 -20.09 9.51 13.10
N ASN A 48 -20.65 8.84 14.10
CA ASN A 48 -20.88 7.40 14.02
C ASN A 48 -21.87 7.07 12.91
N SER A 49 -22.96 7.83 12.76
CA SER A 49 -23.94 7.62 11.70
C SER A 49 -23.37 7.88 10.30
N GLU A 50 -22.56 8.93 10.14
CA GLU A 50 -21.86 9.25 8.89
C GLU A 50 -20.82 8.16 8.55
N ASN A 51 -20.07 7.68 9.54
CA ASN A 51 -19.10 6.60 9.36
C ASN A 51 -19.78 5.27 8.99
N SER A 52 -20.91 4.94 9.61
CA SER A 52 -21.69 3.75 9.23
C SER A 52 -22.21 3.86 7.80
N ALA A 53 -22.76 5.01 7.41
CA ALA A 53 -23.20 5.22 6.03
C ALA A 53 -22.05 5.17 5.01
N ALA A 54 -20.87 5.67 5.37
CA ALA A 54 -19.68 5.55 4.53
C ALA A 54 -19.22 4.09 4.39
N ALA A 55 -19.20 3.33 5.49
CA ALA A 55 -18.87 1.91 5.46
C ALA A 55 -19.87 1.10 4.61
N ASP A 56 -21.17 1.38 4.72
CA ASP A 56 -22.21 0.72 3.93
C ASP A 56 -22.05 0.99 2.42
N ARG A 57 -21.66 2.23 2.04
CA ARG A 57 -21.34 2.55 0.64
C ARG A 57 -20.11 1.84 0.12
N LEU A 58 -19.11 1.60 0.99
CA LEU A 58 -17.86 0.96 0.61
C LEU A 58 -17.90 -0.57 0.68
N ALA A 59 -18.89 -1.15 1.36
CA ALA A 59 -19.04 -2.60 1.52
C ALA A 59 -18.99 -3.39 0.19
N PRO A 60 -19.58 -2.94 -0.94
CA PRO A 60 -19.48 -3.65 -2.22
C PRO A 60 -18.06 -3.69 -2.80
N TRP A 61 -17.18 -2.80 -2.34
CA TRP A 61 -15.82 -2.63 -2.82
C TRP A 61 -14.80 -3.35 -1.93
N VAL A 62 -15.22 -4.01 -0.86
CA VAL A 62 -14.33 -4.82 -0.01
C VAL A 62 -14.09 -6.17 -0.68
N PRO A 63 -12.83 -6.57 -0.95
CA PRO A 63 -12.52 -7.87 -1.54
C PRO A 63 -13.01 -9.04 -0.68
N SER A 64 -13.50 -10.11 -1.32
CA SER A 64 -13.92 -11.35 -0.67
C SER A 64 -13.58 -12.57 -1.52
N GLU A 65 -13.79 -13.78 -0.99
CA GLU A 65 -13.61 -15.01 -1.77
C GLU A 65 -14.56 -15.08 -2.98
N GLU A 66 -15.77 -14.56 -2.84
CA GLU A 66 -16.77 -14.50 -3.91
C GLU A 66 -16.50 -13.38 -4.92
N ASN A 67 -15.83 -12.32 -4.49
CA ASN A 67 -15.48 -11.17 -5.33
C ASN A 67 -14.05 -10.69 -5.01
N LYS A 68 -13.08 -11.39 -5.58
CA LYS A 68 -11.64 -11.18 -5.33
C LYS A 68 -11.14 -9.83 -5.83
N ASP A 69 -11.74 -9.31 -6.90
CA ASP A 69 -11.41 -8.01 -7.45
C ASP A 69 -12.69 -7.21 -7.73
N PRO A 70 -13.24 -6.52 -6.71
CA PRO A 70 -14.41 -5.68 -6.90
C PRO A 70 -14.10 -4.46 -7.79
N SER A 71 -12.82 -4.09 -7.96
CA SER A 71 -12.40 -2.88 -8.67
C SER A 71 -12.81 -2.90 -10.14
N VAL A 72 -12.97 -4.09 -10.74
CA VAL A 72 -13.42 -4.27 -12.14
C VAL A 72 -14.75 -3.59 -12.45
N ASN A 73 -15.56 -3.30 -11.42
CA ASN A 73 -16.86 -2.64 -11.57
C ASN A 73 -16.77 -1.10 -11.46
N ILE A 74 -15.60 -0.54 -11.15
CA ILE A 74 -15.41 0.91 -11.05
C ILE A 74 -15.46 1.52 -12.46
N PRO A 75 -16.39 2.46 -12.75
CA PRO A 75 -16.49 3.04 -14.08
C PRO A 75 -15.21 3.77 -14.50
N GLY A 76 -14.67 3.38 -15.66
CA GLY A 76 -13.48 4.00 -16.26
C GLY A 76 -12.14 3.48 -15.72
N ILE A 77 -12.16 2.45 -14.88
CA ILE A 77 -10.93 1.76 -14.46
C ILE A 77 -10.29 1.01 -15.64
N TYR A 78 -8.98 1.07 -15.70
CA TYR A 78 -8.17 0.13 -16.46
C TYR A 78 -7.82 -1.07 -15.60
N VAL A 79 -8.06 -2.27 -16.12
CA VAL A 79 -7.70 -3.56 -15.50
C VAL A 79 -6.75 -4.30 -16.44
N GLY A 80 -5.55 -4.55 -15.93
CA GLY A 80 -4.48 -5.31 -16.58
C GLY A 80 -4.45 -6.78 -16.19
N ALA A 81 -5.38 -7.20 -15.34
CA ALA A 81 -5.52 -8.57 -14.85
C ALA A 81 -6.24 -9.47 -15.86
N SER A 82 -5.93 -10.76 -15.78
CA SER A 82 -6.63 -11.87 -16.43
C SER A 82 -7.11 -12.84 -15.37
N VAL A 83 -8.27 -13.45 -15.58
CA VAL A 83 -8.81 -14.47 -14.66
C VAL A 83 -8.67 -15.84 -15.33
N GLU A 84 -7.97 -16.76 -14.67
CA GLU A 84 -7.84 -18.15 -15.09
C GLU A 84 -9.12 -18.96 -14.82
N GLU A 85 -9.22 -20.15 -15.42
CA GLU A 85 -10.41 -21.02 -15.25
C GLU A 85 -10.66 -21.43 -13.79
N ASN A 86 -9.60 -21.49 -12.97
CA ASN A 86 -9.65 -21.79 -11.54
C ASN A 86 -9.97 -20.55 -10.66
N GLY A 87 -10.22 -19.38 -11.26
CA GLY A 87 -10.50 -18.14 -10.54
C GLY A 87 -9.27 -17.48 -9.90
N VAL A 88 -8.06 -17.82 -10.35
CA VAL A 88 -6.82 -17.11 -10.01
C VAL A 88 -6.69 -15.88 -10.90
N ILE A 89 -6.31 -14.75 -10.31
CA ILE A 89 -6.05 -13.51 -11.02
C ILE A 89 -4.56 -13.44 -11.35
N THR A 90 -4.24 -13.16 -12.61
CA THR A 90 -2.86 -13.06 -13.11
C THR A 90 -2.64 -11.78 -13.90
N PHE A 91 -1.39 -11.35 -14.04
CA PHE A 91 -1.02 -10.13 -14.76
C PHE A 91 -0.05 -10.46 -15.89
N PRO A 92 -0.52 -10.99 -17.03
CA PRO A 92 0.36 -11.53 -18.08
C PRO A 92 1.31 -10.50 -18.69
N LYS A 93 0.94 -9.21 -18.63
CA LYS A 93 1.77 -8.09 -19.10
C LYS A 93 2.71 -7.53 -18.03
N TYR A 94 2.29 -7.57 -16.77
CA TYR A 94 2.98 -6.91 -15.66
C TYR A 94 3.57 -7.99 -14.76
N LYS A 95 4.65 -8.60 -15.21
CA LYS A 95 5.34 -9.64 -14.44
C LYS A 95 5.99 -9.00 -13.21
N ALA A 96 5.82 -9.70 -12.09
CA ALA A 96 6.33 -9.35 -10.78
C ALA A 96 7.80 -9.75 -10.59
N ALA A 97 8.43 -9.21 -9.55
CA ALA A 97 9.78 -9.53 -9.06
C ALA A 97 10.88 -9.41 -10.13
N LEU A 98 10.72 -8.47 -11.07
CA LEU A 98 11.69 -8.21 -12.13
C LEU A 98 12.38 -6.87 -11.89
N HIS A 99 13.57 -6.93 -11.31
CA HIS A 99 14.31 -5.72 -10.97
C HIS A 99 15.16 -5.17 -12.11
N VAL A 100 15.17 -3.85 -12.19
CA VAL A 100 16.10 -3.07 -13.01
C VAL A 100 17.05 -2.26 -12.14
N GLU A 101 18.18 -1.89 -12.71
CA GLU A 101 19.16 -1.04 -12.05
C GLU A 101 18.70 0.42 -11.99
N SER A 102 19.29 1.20 -11.07
CA SER A 102 18.99 2.63 -10.89
C SER A 102 19.24 3.50 -12.14
N THR A 103 20.08 3.03 -13.07
CA THR A 103 20.39 3.71 -14.34
C THR A 103 19.52 3.26 -15.50
N GLU A 104 18.74 2.21 -15.33
CA GLU A 104 17.91 1.63 -16.38
C GLU A 104 16.51 2.24 -16.38
N ARG A 105 15.86 2.17 -17.53
CA ARG A 105 14.48 2.60 -17.70
C ARG A 105 13.64 1.46 -18.23
N VAL A 106 12.34 1.49 -17.92
CA VAL A 106 11.39 0.49 -18.40
C VAL A 106 10.45 1.10 -19.44
N ALA A 107 10.23 0.36 -20.52
CA ALA A 107 9.29 0.71 -21.59
C ALA A 107 7.84 0.39 -21.21
N TYR A 108 7.32 1.08 -20.19
CA TYR A 108 5.93 0.94 -19.77
C TYR A 108 4.95 1.32 -20.89
N ASP A 109 3.81 0.63 -20.95
CA ASP A 109 2.72 0.90 -21.89
C ASP A 109 1.65 1.85 -21.32
N ARG A 110 1.81 2.25 -20.05
CA ARG A 110 0.92 3.18 -19.33
C ARG A 110 1.71 4.13 -18.45
N TYR A 111 1.18 5.34 -18.32
CA TYR A 111 1.78 6.44 -17.57
C TYR A 111 0.69 7.16 -16.75
N PRO A 112 0.83 7.26 -15.42
CA PRO A 112 1.89 6.65 -14.60
C PRO A 112 1.83 5.12 -14.68
N ALA A 113 2.95 4.45 -14.45
CA ALA A 113 3.05 3.00 -14.62
C ALA A 113 2.22 2.25 -13.57
N VAL A 114 1.77 1.03 -13.92
CA VAL A 114 0.90 0.20 -13.07
C VAL A 114 1.55 -1.13 -12.67
N GLY A 115 2.77 -1.41 -13.10
CA GLY A 115 3.43 -2.69 -12.83
C GLY A 115 4.44 -3.07 -13.91
N GLY A 116 5.02 -4.26 -13.76
CA GLY A 116 6.11 -4.76 -14.61
C GLY A 116 7.47 -4.53 -13.97
N PRO A 117 8.57 -4.60 -14.74
CA PRO A 117 9.90 -4.39 -14.22
C PRO A 117 10.04 -3.05 -13.50
N HIS A 118 10.80 -3.00 -12.42
CA HIS A 118 10.88 -1.83 -11.54
C HIS A 118 12.20 -1.84 -10.73
N ASP A 119 12.51 -0.77 -10.04
CA ASP A 119 13.77 -0.66 -9.30
C ASP A 119 13.70 -1.45 -8.00
N GLY A 120 14.74 -2.19 -7.62
CA GLY A 120 14.77 -2.95 -6.36
C GLY A 120 14.71 -2.08 -5.10
N VAL A 121 14.92 -0.77 -5.20
CA VAL A 121 14.71 0.18 -4.12
C VAL A 121 13.34 0.86 -4.30
N TRP A 122 12.34 0.41 -3.55
CA TRP A 122 11.01 1.01 -3.59
C TRP A 122 10.94 2.41 -2.95
N ALA A 123 10.08 3.26 -3.49
CA ALA A 123 9.75 4.52 -2.85
C ALA A 123 9.02 4.28 -1.53
N ALA A 124 9.32 5.07 -0.50
CA ALA A 124 8.61 4.98 0.78
C ALA A 124 7.10 5.23 0.58
N CYS A 125 6.27 4.32 1.09
CA CYS A 125 4.82 4.25 0.80
C CYS A 125 3.93 4.19 2.06
N ASN A 126 4.44 4.63 3.21
CA ASN A 126 3.68 4.72 4.46
C ASN A 126 3.11 6.12 4.71
N GLY A 127 2.31 6.60 3.75
CA GLY A 127 1.60 7.86 3.85
C GLY A 127 2.45 9.07 3.49
N VAL A 128 3.41 8.85 2.57
CA VAL A 128 4.39 9.84 2.13
C VAL A 128 3.78 10.74 1.06
N ILE A 129 4.04 12.04 1.19
CA ILE A 129 3.68 13.05 0.21
C ILE A 129 4.98 13.60 -0.35
N TYR A 130 5.30 13.21 -1.58
CA TYR A 130 6.45 13.73 -2.30
C TYR A 130 6.11 15.10 -2.88
N THR A 131 6.96 16.09 -2.63
CA THR A 131 6.80 17.46 -3.16
C THR A 131 7.41 17.62 -4.56
N GLN A 132 8.13 16.59 -5.02
CA GLN A 132 8.80 16.53 -6.32
C GLN A 132 8.41 15.24 -7.03
N ALA A 133 8.48 15.27 -8.37
CA ALA A 133 8.17 14.10 -9.18
C ALA A 133 9.27 13.06 -9.02
N VAL A 134 8.88 11.82 -8.72
CA VAL A 134 9.78 10.71 -8.43
C VAL A 134 9.95 9.85 -9.68
N ARG A 135 11.11 9.22 -9.83
CA ARG A 135 11.35 8.21 -10.87
C ARG A 135 10.30 7.10 -10.83
N GLU A 136 9.77 6.76 -12.00
CA GLU A 136 8.69 5.78 -12.20
C GLU A 136 9.05 4.41 -11.63
N GLU A 137 10.23 3.89 -11.95
CA GLU A 137 10.64 2.54 -11.56
C GLU A 137 10.68 2.37 -10.02
N ASN A 138 10.95 3.44 -9.26
CA ASN A 138 10.90 3.41 -7.80
C ASN A 138 9.45 3.50 -7.26
N MET A 139 8.54 4.15 -8.00
CA MET A 139 7.11 4.28 -7.65
C MET A 139 6.28 3.05 -8.03
N VAL A 140 6.75 2.25 -8.98
CA VAL A 140 6.09 0.99 -9.38
C VAL A 140 6.28 -0.11 -8.34
N HIS A 141 7.46 -0.23 -7.74
CA HIS A 141 7.74 -1.29 -6.75
C HIS A 141 6.74 -1.31 -5.59
N PRO A 142 6.36 -0.19 -4.93
CA PRO A 142 5.31 -0.21 -3.90
C PRO A 142 3.97 -0.82 -4.35
N LEU A 143 3.64 -0.73 -5.65
CA LEU A 143 2.40 -1.32 -6.17
C LEU A 143 2.45 -2.85 -6.09
N GLU A 144 3.63 -3.44 -6.29
CA GLU A 144 3.86 -4.88 -6.11
C GLU A 144 3.59 -5.33 -4.68
N HIS A 145 3.89 -4.46 -3.72
CA HIS A 145 3.62 -4.67 -2.30
C HIS A 145 2.16 -4.41 -1.92
N GLY A 146 1.29 -4.04 -2.88
CA GLY A 146 -0.11 -3.72 -2.65
C GLY A 146 -0.38 -2.29 -2.17
N ALA A 147 0.53 -1.35 -2.47
CA ALA A 147 0.31 0.08 -2.22
C ALA A 147 -0.55 0.75 -3.29
N ILE A 148 -1.14 1.89 -2.92
CA ILE A 148 -1.79 2.82 -3.85
C ILE A 148 -0.87 4.00 -4.09
N TRP A 149 -0.49 4.21 -5.34
CA TRP A 149 0.11 5.47 -5.76
C TRP A 149 -0.98 6.40 -6.30
N ILE A 150 -1.07 7.59 -5.71
CA ILE A 150 -1.87 8.69 -6.21
C ILE A 150 -0.92 9.68 -6.87
N ALA A 151 -1.11 9.90 -8.16
CA ALA A 151 -0.40 10.87 -8.96
C ALA A 151 -1.30 12.07 -9.27
N TYR A 152 -0.76 13.29 -9.25
CA TYR A 152 -1.50 14.48 -9.68
C TYR A 152 -0.73 15.30 -10.70
N ASN A 153 -1.43 15.94 -11.62
CA ASN A 153 -0.82 16.91 -12.51
C ASN A 153 -0.70 18.27 -11.78
N PRO A 154 0.52 18.78 -11.51
CA PRO A 154 0.69 20.05 -10.81
C PRO A 154 0.15 21.26 -11.58
N ASP A 155 0.00 21.17 -12.91
CA ASP A 155 -0.46 22.25 -13.77
C ASP A 155 -1.99 22.30 -13.92
N THR A 156 -2.69 21.20 -13.64
CA THR A 156 -4.15 21.08 -13.92
C THR A 156 -4.98 20.65 -12.72
N ILE A 157 -4.37 20.26 -11.59
CA ILE A 157 -5.11 19.98 -10.36
C ILE A 157 -5.88 21.22 -9.90
N ALA A 158 -7.15 21.02 -9.52
CA ALA A 158 -8.01 22.11 -9.08
C ALA A 158 -7.62 22.63 -7.68
N ASP A 159 -7.95 23.89 -7.41
CA ASP A 159 -7.74 24.50 -6.10
C ASP A 159 -8.41 23.68 -4.99
N GLY A 160 -7.62 23.31 -3.97
CA GLY A 160 -8.10 22.53 -2.83
C GLY A 160 -8.10 21.01 -3.02
N ASP A 161 -8.08 20.51 -4.26
CA ASP A 161 -8.05 19.06 -4.53
C ASP A 161 -6.75 18.42 -4.01
N LEU A 162 -5.62 19.11 -4.16
CA LEU A 162 -4.34 18.62 -3.61
C LEU A 162 -4.43 18.43 -2.09
N ALA A 163 -5.06 19.35 -1.36
CA ALA A 163 -5.21 19.24 0.09
C ALA A 163 -6.11 18.04 0.49
N ILE A 164 -7.11 17.71 -0.33
CA ILE A 164 -7.95 16.52 -0.13
C ILE A 164 -7.10 15.25 -0.32
N LEU A 165 -6.31 15.17 -1.40
CA LEU A 165 -5.44 14.02 -1.66
C LEU A 165 -4.36 13.87 -0.58
N GLU A 166 -3.74 14.97 -0.13
CA GLU A 166 -2.79 14.95 0.98
C GLU A 166 -3.46 14.44 2.27
N GLY A 167 -4.66 14.92 2.58
CA GLY A 167 -5.42 14.47 3.75
C GLY A 167 -5.77 12.98 3.69
N LEU A 168 -5.97 12.46 2.48
CA LEU A 168 -6.22 11.04 2.24
C LEU A 168 -4.96 10.20 2.44
N VAL A 169 -3.80 10.64 1.95
CA VAL A 169 -2.56 9.85 2.02
C VAL A 169 -1.85 9.94 3.37
N ARG A 170 -1.87 11.12 4.01
CA ARG A 170 -1.07 11.38 5.21
C ARG A 170 -1.34 10.36 6.32
N ASN A 171 -0.27 9.75 6.82
CA ASN A 171 -0.30 8.71 7.87
C ASN A 171 -1.09 7.44 7.51
N GLN A 172 -1.37 7.20 6.23
CA GLN A 172 -1.99 5.95 5.79
C GLN A 172 -0.92 5.02 5.24
N THR A 173 -0.79 3.84 5.84
CA THR A 173 0.10 2.81 5.32
C THR A 173 -0.34 2.37 3.92
N PHE A 174 0.63 1.95 3.11
CA PHE A 174 0.44 1.50 1.72
C PHE A 174 -0.23 2.55 0.83
N MET A 175 0.04 3.83 1.08
CA MET A 175 -0.40 4.93 0.23
C MET A 175 0.71 5.96 0.05
N VAL A 176 0.80 6.49 -1.17
CA VAL A 176 1.79 7.49 -1.54
C VAL A 176 1.18 8.50 -2.51
N LEU A 177 1.56 9.77 -2.37
CA LEU A 177 1.16 10.88 -3.24
C LEU A 177 2.41 11.51 -3.86
N SER A 178 2.41 11.73 -5.18
CA SER A 178 3.46 12.50 -5.84
C SER A 178 2.93 13.30 -7.04
N PRO A 179 3.57 14.44 -7.39
CA PRO A 179 3.29 15.11 -8.65
C PRO A 179 3.78 14.26 -9.82
N TYR A 180 3.03 14.31 -10.91
CA TYR A 180 3.37 13.68 -12.18
C TYR A 180 3.25 14.73 -13.30
N PRO A 181 4.33 15.45 -13.62
CA PRO A 181 4.38 16.34 -14.77
C PRO A 181 4.07 15.52 -16.02
N THR A 182 3.26 16.06 -16.94
CA THR A 182 2.75 15.39 -18.17
C THR A 182 1.54 14.47 -18.00
N LEU A 183 0.98 14.31 -16.79
CA LEU A 183 -0.24 13.53 -16.61
C LEU A 183 -1.40 14.14 -17.42
N ASP A 184 -2.07 13.32 -18.23
CA ASP A 184 -3.15 13.72 -19.14
C ASP A 184 -4.49 14.04 -18.46
N GLN A 185 -4.59 13.79 -17.15
CA GLN A 185 -5.72 14.11 -16.29
C GLN A 185 -5.23 14.77 -15.00
N PRO A 186 -6.10 15.50 -14.26
CA PRO A 186 -5.69 16.13 -13.00
C PRO A 186 -5.19 15.11 -11.96
N ILE A 187 -5.80 13.93 -11.91
CA ILE A 187 -5.53 12.90 -10.89
C ILE A 187 -5.49 11.52 -11.55
N SER A 188 -4.55 10.68 -11.12
CA SER A 188 -4.54 9.25 -11.45
C SER A 188 -4.18 8.41 -10.23
N LEU A 189 -4.88 7.30 -10.03
CA LEU A 189 -4.58 6.30 -9.02
C LEU A 189 -4.02 5.05 -9.69
N GLN A 190 -3.00 4.45 -9.09
CA GLN A 190 -2.37 3.21 -9.54
C GLN A 190 -2.35 2.19 -8.40
N SER A 191 -2.61 0.95 -8.75
CA SER A 191 -2.29 -0.28 -8.01
C SER A 191 -1.73 -1.28 -9.02
N TRP A 192 -1.19 -2.42 -8.58
CA TRP A 192 -0.61 -3.39 -9.51
C TRP A 192 -1.62 -3.81 -10.59
N GLY A 193 -1.30 -3.54 -11.84
CA GLY A 193 -2.14 -3.79 -13.01
C GLY A 193 -3.42 -2.94 -13.09
N HIS A 194 -3.64 -1.94 -12.22
CA HIS A 194 -4.88 -1.17 -12.17
C HIS A 194 -4.62 0.33 -12.25
N GLN A 195 -5.46 1.05 -12.99
CA GLN A 195 -5.39 2.50 -13.06
C GLN A 195 -6.76 3.15 -13.18
N LEU A 196 -6.95 4.24 -12.45
CA LEU A 196 -8.12 5.10 -12.59
C LEU A 196 -7.65 6.54 -12.78
N LYS A 197 -8.22 7.27 -13.76
CA LYS A 197 -7.93 8.69 -13.99
C LYS A 197 -9.20 9.52 -13.77
N LEU A 198 -9.07 10.62 -13.04
CA LEU A 198 -10.20 11.39 -12.51
C LEU A 198 -9.97 12.90 -12.67
N GLN A 199 -11.09 13.64 -12.66
CA GLN A 199 -11.09 15.09 -12.78
C GLN A 199 -11.04 15.82 -11.43
N SER A 200 -11.47 15.16 -10.33
CA SER A 200 -11.59 15.80 -9.02
C SER A 200 -11.24 14.85 -7.89
N ALA A 201 -10.62 15.40 -6.83
CA ALA A 201 -10.30 14.68 -5.60
C ALA A 201 -11.54 14.35 -4.74
N SER A 202 -12.70 14.90 -5.10
CA SER A 202 -13.97 14.61 -4.43
C SER A 202 -14.78 13.48 -5.08
N ASP A 203 -14.28 12.90 -6.18
CA ASP A 203 -14.92 11.80 -6.88
C ASP A 203 -14.95 10.54 -5.98
N GLU A 204 -16.15 9.96 -5.80
CA GLU A 204 -16.36 8.84 -4.88
C GLU A 204 -15.51 7.62 -5.23
N ARG A 205 -15.20 7.44 -6.53
CA ARG A 205 -14.41 6.32 -7.05
C ARG A 205 -13.00 6.26 -6.49
N ILE A 206 -12.47 7.36 -5.92
CA ILE A 206 -11.19 7.35 -5.19
C ILE A 206 -11.26 6.40 -4.00
N GLN A 207 -12.31 6.51 -3.19
CA GLN A 207 -12.49 5.65 -2.01
C GLN A 207 -12.82 4.22 -2.42
N GLU A 208 -13.59 4.04 -3.48
CA GLU A 208 -13.90 2.73 -4.05
C GLU A 208 -12.62 2.02 -4.52
N PHE A 209 -11.76 2.71 -5.26
CA PHE A 209 -10.47 2.19 -5.75
C PHE A 209 -9.55 1.80 -4.59
N ILE A 210 -9.39 2.67 -3.60
CA ILE A 210 -8.54 2.38 -2.42
C ILE A 210 -9.09 1.19 -1.64
N THR A 211 -10.42 1.12 -1.44
CA THR A 211 -11.05 0.00 -0.72
C THR A 211 -10.87 -1.32 -1.45
N ALA A 212 -10.99 -1.32 -2.78
CA ALA A 212 -10.90 -2.50 -3.61
C ALA A 212 -9.48 -3.04 -3.81
N LEU A 213 -8.47 -2.18 -3.76
CA LEU A 213 -7.13 -2.53 -4.24
C LEU A 213 -6.02 -2.41 -3.19
N LYS A 214 -6.14 -1.54 -2.19
CA LYS A 214 -5.08 -1.38 -1.19
C LYS A 214 -4.96 -2.66 -0.38
N GLN A 215 -3.79 -3.29 -0.43
CA GLN A 215 -3.53 -4.57 0.25
C GLN A 215 -4.53 -5.68 -0.11
N ASN A 216 -5.12 -5.65 -1.31
CA ASN A 216 -5.98 -6.74 -1.77
C ASN A 216 -5.14 -7.95 -2.21
N GLN A 217 -5.00 -8.95 -1.32
CA GLN A 217 -4.15 -10.14 -1.52
C GLN A 217 -4.43 -10.95 -2.80
N TYR A 218 -5.57 -10.73 -3.46
CA TYR A 218 -5.87 -11.43 -4.71
C TYR A 218 -5.29 -10.76 -5.96
N VAL A 219 -4.83 -9.50 -5.87
CA VAL A 219 -4.48 -8.66 -7.04
C VAL A 219 -3.14 -7.93 -6.95
N TYR A 220 -2.37 -8.12 -5.88
CA TYR A 220 -0.96 -7.70 -5.86
C TYR A 220 -0.03 -8.91 -5.70
N PRO A 221 1.16 -8.92 -6.33
CA PRO A 221 1.99 -10.12 -6.43
C PRO A 221 2.71 -10.54 -5.15
N GLU A 222 3.24 -9.60 -4.36
CA GLU A 222 4.08 -9.93 -3.19
C GLU A 222 3.30 -9.81 -1.88
N ILE A 223 2.47 -10.81 -1.61
CA ILE A 223 1.59 -10.84 -0.43
C ILE A 223 2.40 -10.72 0.88
N GLY A 224 2.10 -9.68 1.66
CA GLY A 224 2.74 -9.44 2.96
C GLY A 224 4.04 -8.63 2.91
N ALA A 225 4.44 -8.13 1.74
CA ALA A 225 5.58 -7.21 1.60
C ALA A 225 5.43 -5.96 2.47
N THR A 226 6.57 -5.39 2.86
CA THR A 226 6.59 -4.17 3.68
C THR A 226 6.62 -2.90 2.84
N CYS A 227 5.92 -1.86 3.31
CA CYS A 227 6.09 -0.50 2.79
C CYS A 227 7.20 0.29 3.49
N ASP A 228 7.86 -0.29 4.50
CA ASP A 228 8.94 0.37 5.25
C ASP A 228 10.25 0.38 4.45
N GLN A 229 10.52 1.49 3.77
CA GLN A 229 11.83 1.76 3.17
C GLN A 229 12.54 2.92 3.86
N PRO A 230 13.25 2.70 4.98
CA PRO A 230 13.94 3.78 5.68
C PRO A 230 15.17 4.31 4.91
N SER A 231 15.65 3.60 3.89
CA SER A 231 16.85 3.99 3.13
C SER A 231 16.55 4.90 1.93
N PHE A 232 15.29 5.05 1.53
CA PHE A 232 14.90 5.89 0.41
C PHE A 232 14.82 7.36 0.87
N ASP A 233 15.58 8.24 0.22
CA ASP A 233 15.57 9.67 0.53
C ASP A 233 14.28 10.30 0.00
N THR A 234 13.34 10.60 0.89
CA THR A 234 12.05 11.21 0.52
C THR A 234 12.16 12.70 0.19
N GLU A 235 13.22 13.36 0.65
CA GLU A 235 13.44 14.80 0.42
C GLU A 235 14.17 15.04 -0.91
N ASN A 236 15.06 14.12 -1.29
CA ASN A 236 15.79 14.13 -2.56
C ASN A 236 15.64 12.79 -3.30
N PRO A 237 14.43 12.42 -3.72
CA PRO A 237 14.20 11.16 -4.40
C PRO A 237 14.89 11.13 -5.78
N PRO A 238 15.18 9.94 -6.33
CA PRO A 238 15.61 9.81 -7.72
C PRO A 238 14.67 10.59 -8.66
N PRO A 239 15.21 11.44 -9.55
CA PRO A 239 14.39 12.40 -10.27
C PRO A 239 13.53 11.73 -11.33
N PHE A 240 12.29 12.19 -11.46
CA PHE A 240 11.43 11.85 -12.61
C PHE A 240 12.11 12.21 -13.93
N VAL A 241 12.04 11.28 -14.90
CA VAL A 241 12.54 11.49 -16.26
C VAL A 241 11.34 11.59 -17.21
N PRO A 242 10.98 12.80 -17.68
CA PRO A 242 9.80 12.97 -18.53
C PRO A 242 10.01 12.34 -19.91
N GLY A 243 8.92 11.86 -20.48
CA GLY A 243 8.86 11.36 -21.86
C GLY A 243 9.21 9.88 -22.01
N ALA A 244 9.09 9.42 -23.25
CA ALA A 244 9.28 8.03 -23.60
C ALA A 244 10.73 7.57 -23.30
N PRO A 245 10.91 6.32 -22.83
CA PRO A 245 12.23 5.76 -22.62
C PRO A 245 13.04 5.65 -23.93
N GLY A 246 14.37 5.54 -23.78
CA GLY A 246 15.30 5.31 -24.87
C GLY A 246 15.15 3.91 -25.49
N ALA A 247 15.85 3.68 -26.61
CA ALA A 247 15.83 2.38 -27.30
C ALA A 247 16.51 1.25 -26.51
N ASP A 248 17.28 1.63 -25.48
CA ASP A 248 17.97 0.77 -24.52
C ASP A 248 17.10 0.37 -23.31
N ALA A 249 15.87 0.86 -23.24
CA ALA A 249 14.99 0.55 -22.11
C ALA A 249 14.56 -0.91 -22.08
N ILE A 250 14.44 -1.41 -20.86
CA ILE A 250 13.99 -2.77 -20.57
C ILE A 250 12.54 -2.92 -21.04
N PRO A 251 12.23 -3.94 -21.85
CA PRO A 251 10.86 -4.20 -22.28
C PRO A 251 9.92 -4.51 -21.11
N LEU A 252 8.65 -4.14 -21.23
CA LEU A 252 7.63 -4.39 -20.20
C LEU A 252 7.48 -5.86 -19.80
N ASP A 253 7.73 -6.79 -20.73
CA ASP A 253 7.68 -8.23 -20.46
C ASP A 253 8.88 -8.75 -19.65
N GLY A 254 9.83 -7.87 -19.35
CA GLY A 254 11.07 -8.09 -18.62
C GLY A 254 12.04 -9.04 -19.31
N SER A 255 11.95 -9.17 -20.65
CA SER A 255 12.90 -9.97 -21.42
C SER A 255 14.35 -9.53 -21.14
N GLY A 256 15.17 -10.50 -20.72
CA GLY A 256 16.57 -10.26 -20.33
C GLY A 256 16.80 -10.15 -18.82
N LEU A 257 15.74 -10.03 -18.01
CA LEU A 257 15.83 -10.02 -16.55
C LEU A 257 15.62 -11.41 -15.94
N THR A 258 16.09 -11.59 -14.71
CA THR A 258 15.85 -12.78 -13.89
C THR A 258 14.93 -12.41 -12.74
N SER A 259 13.90 -13.21 -12.49
CA SER A 259 12.98 -12.98 -11.38
C SER A 259 13.64 -13.21 -10.03
N ASP A 260 13.38 -12.32 -9.07
CA ASP A 260 13.75 -12.52 -7.68
C ASP A 260 12.76 -13.49 -7.02
N THR A 261 13.22 -14.71 -6.75
CA THR A 261 12.36 -15.75 -6.15
C THR A 261 12.06 -15.50 -4.67
N SER A 262 12.74 -14.56 -4.02
CA SER A 262 12.49 -14.24 -2.61
C SER A 262 11.24 -13.38 -2.38
N GLU A 263 10.75 -12.73 -3.45
CA GLU A 263 9.61 -11.79 -3.45
C GLU A 263 8.34 -12.41 -4.03
N VAL A 264 8.36 -13.69 -4.39
CA VAL A 264 7.18 -14.40 -4.86
C VAL A 264 6.90 -15.54 -3.91
N MET A 265 6.09 -15.27 -2.87
CA MET A 265 5.61 -16.31 -1.99
C MET A 265 4.54 -17.14 -2.71
N THR A 266 4.94 -18.24 -3.33
CA THR A 266 3.99 -19.30 -3.68
C THR A 266 3.64 -20.06 -2.40
N ASP A 267 2.37 -20.04 -1.99
CA ASP A 267 1.84 -20.82 -0.88
C ASP A 267 1.82 -22.33 -1.22
N ASP A 268 3.00 -22.95 -1.29
CA ASP A 268 3.17 -24.39 -1.52
C ASP A 268 3.58 -25.14 -0.23
N THR A 269 3.40 -24.52 0.94
CA THR A 269 3.68 -25.17 2.24
C THR A 269 2.39 -25.34 3.06
N ALA A 270 1.40 -26.01 2.47
CA ALA A 270 0.21 -26.49 3.18
C ALA A 270 -0.17 -27.92 2.78
N SER A 271 0.78 -28.87 2.83
CA SER A 271 0.44 -30.29 2.95
C SER A 271 1.63 -31.11 3.42
N GLY A 272 1.54 -31.70 4.62
CA GLY A 272 2.51 -32.70 5.05
C GLY A 272 2.78 -32.81 6.55
N SER A 273 1.75 -32.88 7.39
CA SER A 273 1.91 -33.50 8.72
C SER A 273 0.62 -34.18 9.15
N GLU A 274 0.28 -35.27 8.48
CA GLU A 274 -0.60 -36.28 9.07
C GLU A 274 0.19 -37.05 10.15
N THR A 275 -0.08 -36.72 11.41
CA THR A 275 0.23 -37.57 12.54
C THR A 275 -0.64 -38.83 12.50
N ALA A 276 -0.07 -39.96 12.08
CA ALA A 276 -0.63 -41.28 12.31
C ALA A 276 0.18 -42.02 13.39
N SER A 277 -0.45 -42.18 14.56
CA SER A 277 -0.02 -43.05 15.64
C SER A 277 -0.20 -44.52 15.24
N GLY A 278 0.86 -45.33 15.31
CA GLY A 278 0.79 -46.77 15.02
C GLY A 278 2.06 -47.54 15.39
N THR A 279 2.10 -48.02 16.62
CA THR A 279 3.03 -48.98 17.25
C THR A 279 3.48 -50.14 16.34
N GLY A 280 4.78 -50.50 16.38
CA GLY A 280 5.21 -51.83 15.91
C GLY A 280 6.72 -52.06 15.71
N SER A 281 7.37 -52.58 16.75
CA SER A 281 8.52 -53.51 16.73
C SER A 281 9.88 -53.10 16.15
N ALA A 282 10.86 -53.16 17.04
CA ALA A 282 12.29 -53.18 16.80
C ALA A 282 12.73 -54.38 15.94
N THR A 283 13.70 -54.17 15.04
CA THR A 283 14.85 -55.07 14.88
C THR A 283 16.05 -54.28 14.36
N SER A 284 17.17 -54.47 15.07
CA SER A 284 18.52 -54.03 14.75
C SER A 284 19.12 -54.81 13.58
N SER A 285 19.89 -54.16 12.70
CA SER A 285 21.02 -54.77 11.99
C SER A 285 21.92 -53.68 11.43
N GLU A 286 23.11 -53.55 12.01
CA GLU A 286 24.28 -52.92 11.39
C GLU A 286 24.65 -53.65 10.08
N VAL A 287 25.18 -52.93 9.09
CA VAL A 287 26.30 -53.41 8.26
C VAL A 287 27.03 -52.21 7.65
N SER A 288 28.34 -52.25 7.85
CA SER A 288 29.36 -51.32 7.34
C SER A 288 29.59 -51.48 5.83
N GLY A 289 30.05 -50.43 5.16
CA GLY A 289 30.60 -50.49 3.81
C GLY A 289 31.39 -49.24 3.45
N SER A 290 32.72 -49.34 3.56
CA SER A 290 33.73 -48.32 3.28
C SER A 290 34.08 -48.19 1.79
N GLY A 291 34.64 -47.03 1.42
CA GLY A 291 35.57 -46.85 0.30
C GLY A 291 34.91 -46.40 -1.00
N THR A 292 35.50 -45.57 -1.86
CA THR A 292 36.89 -45.15 -2.02
C THR A 292 36.91 -43.91 -2.90
N SER A 293 37.87 -43.04 -2.61
CA SER A 293 38.38 -41.91 -3.37
C SER A 293 38.75 -42.23 -4.83
N SER A 294 38.52 -41.28 -5.75
CA SER A 294 39.41 -41.11 -6.91
C SER A 294 39.41 -39.67 -7.40
N GLU A 295 40.55 -39.06 -7.17
CA GLU A 295 41.13 -37.82 -7.68
C GLU A 295 41.54 -37.99 -9.17
N SER A 296 41.47 -36.93 -9.98
CA SER A 296 42.25 -36.65 -11.22
C SER A 296 41.68 -35.38 -11.87
N ALA A 297 42.30 -34.21 -11.79
CA ALA A 297 43.51 -33.75 -12.49
C ALA A 297 43.23 -33.07 -13.85
N GLU A 298 43.56 -31.77 -13.83
CA GLU A 298 43.92 -30.80 -14.88
C GLU A 298 43.98 -31.21 -16.35
N THR A 299 43.60 -30.29 -17.24
CA THR A 299 44.39 -29.97 -18.44
C THR A 299 44.16 -28.51 -18.87
N SER A 300 45.27 -27.79 -19.00
CA SER A 300 45.44 -26.45 -19.55
C SER A 300 45.52 -26.47 -21.09
N GLY A 301 45.17 -25.35 -21.73
CA GLY A 301 45.35 -25.17 -23.18
C GLY A 301 45.22 -23.71 -23.60
N SER A 302 46.33 -23.10 -23.97
CA SER A 302 46.51 -21.69 -24.36
C SER A 302 46.33 -21.43 -25.86
N THR A 303 46.30 -20.14 -26.22
CA THR A 303 46.60 -19.50 -27.54
C THR A 303 45.54 -19.65 -28.64
N GLU A 304 45.24 -18.70 -29.54
CA GLU A 304 46.03 -17.62 -30.13
C GLU A 304 45.12 -16.59 -30.84
N SER A 305 45.67 -15.41 -31.14
CA SER A 305 45.07 -14.23 -31.81
C SER A 305 44.75 -14.42 -33.30
N ALA A 306 43.85 -13.61 -33.87
CA ALA A 306 44.10 -12.80 -35.10
C ALA A 306 42.87 -12.06 -35.68
N VAL A 307 43.07 -10.74 -35.89
CA VAL A 307 42.87 -9.99 -37.15
C VAL A 307 41.46 -9.56 -37.62
N SER A 308 41.34 -8.22 -37.62
CA SER A 308 40.53 -7.28 -38.41
C SER A 308 40.25 -7.65 -39.87
N THR A 309 39.04 -7.34 -40.36
CA THR A 309 38.84 -6.90 -41.76
C THR A 309 37.68 -5.89 -41.83
N SER A 310 38.00 -4.70 -42.31
CA SER A 310 37.08 -3.62 -42.68
C SER A 310 36.30 -3.96 -43.96
N GLY A 311 35.06 -3.50 -44.06
CA GLY A 311 34.28 -3.51 -45.30
C GLY A 311 33.36 -2.30 -45.38
N SER A 312 33.87 -1.19 -45.93
CA SER A 312 33.06 -0.09 -46.47
C SER A 312 32.59 -0.45 -47.88
N VAL A 313 31.30 -0.28 -48.17
CA VAL A 313 30.80 -0.18 -49.55
C VAL A 313 29.91 1.05 -49.66
N LEU A 314 30.41 2.04 -50.38
CA LEU A 314 29.67 3.14 -50.98
C LEU A 314 28.95 2.63 -52.24
N GLY A 315 27.69 3.03 -52.43
CA GLY A 315 26.91 2.81 -53.66
C GLY A 315 26.06 4.04 -53.96
N THR A 316 26.40 4.71 -55.05
CA THR A 316 25.91 6.01 -55.53
C THR A 316 24.72 5.86 -56.51
N SER A 317 23.78 6.80 -56.45
CA SER A 317 22.86 7.36 -57.49
C SER A 317 22.02 6.45 -58.40
N ALA A 318 20.73 6.76 -58.58
CA ALA A 318 20.24 7.64 -59.66
C ALA A 318 18.69 7.58 -59.86
N SER A 319 18.11 8.77 -60.03
CA SER A 319 16.86 9.21 -60.68
C SER A 319 15.75 8.23 -61.09
N GLN A 320 14.53 8.48 -60.62
CA GLN A 320 13.47 9.22 -61.35
C GLN A 320 12.34 9.62 -60.39
#